data_AF-A0A166B4P7-F1
#
_entry.id   AF-A0A166B4P7-F1
#
_cell.length_a   1.000
_cell.length_b   1.000
_cell.length_c   1.000
_cell.angle_alpha   90.00
_cell.angle_beta   90.00
_cell.angle_gamma   90.00
#
_symmetry.space_group_name_H-M   'P 1'
#
loop_
_entity.id
_entity.type
_entity.pdbx_description
1 polymer ?
#
loop_
_entity_poly.entity_id
_entity_poly.type
_entity_poly.pdbx_seq_one_letter_code
_entity_poly.pdbx_strand_id
1 'polypeptide(L)'
;MIKSGTAPQMSLVKTWLSHAKSIPLSPHLLLSFTNAEARRAWPAIAEAIQYCDRWDNLTVLSPLGTLRRFGSVRGRLHSLHRLSITLLPGPGSDNHQIIDAFEFAPRLRKLELSDVSPKQLRLPWQQLTSMEFIHFSDDLLSLHSALQPLVHLTSLSIKYTGSTTYPPSLNPINLAHLTDLVIDMP
;
A
#
# COMPACT_ATOMS: atom_id res chain seq x y z
N MET A 1 -47.81 -12.98 -15.29
CA MET A 1 -47.04 -12.34 -14.19
C MET A 1 -46.22 -13.43 -13.52
N ILE A 2 -44.97 -13.66 -13.94
CA ILE A 2 -44.09 -14.68 -13.37
C ILE A 2 -42.86 -13.95 -12.83
N LYS A 3 -42.75 -13.85 -11.49
CA LYS A 3 -41.53 -13.37 -10.84
C LYS A 3 -40.52 -14.52 -10.89
N SER A 4 -39.60 -14.47 -11.84
CA SER A 4 -38.37 -15.27 -11.82
C SER A 4 -37.48 -14.71 -10.72
N GLY A 5 -37.66 -15.22 -9.50
CA GLY A 5 -36.71 -15.01 -8.40
C GLY A 5 -35.44 -15.79 -8.69
N THR A 6 -34.50 -15.17 -9.40
CA THR A 6 -33.12 -15.65 -9.43
C THR A 6 -32.57 -15.52 -8.01
N ALA A 7 -32.27 -16.66 -7.37
CA ALA A 7 -31.50 -16.66 -6.14
C ALA A 7 -30.21 -15.85 -6.38
N PRO A 8 -29.77 -14.98 -5.45
CA PRO A 8 -28.59 -14.16 -5.66
C PRO A 8 -27.39 -15.09 -5.87
N GLN A 9 -26.88 -15.13 -7.10
CA GLN A 9 -25.75 -15.96 -7.47
C GLN A 9 -24.53 -15.45 -6.69
N MET A 10 -24.13 -16.21 -5.68
CA MET A 10 -23.01 -15.87 -4.82
C MET A 10 -21.74 -15.92 -5.66
N SER A 11 -20.98 -14.83 -5.69
CA SER A 11 -19.70 -14.84 -6.43
C SER A 11 -18.74 -15.86 -5.82
N LEU A 12 -17.77 -16.31 -6.62
CA LEU A 12 -16.68 -17.19 -6.14
C LEU A 12 -15.91 -16.54 -5.00
N VAL A 13 -15.60 -15.24 -5.09
CA VAL A 13 -14.89 -14.48 -4.06
C VAL A 13 -15.66 -14.45 -2.75
N LYS A 14 -16.96 -14.15 -2.80
CA LYS A 14 -17.82 -14.14 -1.61
C LYS A 14 -17.91 -15.52 -0.97
N THR A 15 -17.96 -16.58 -1.77
CA THR A 15 -17.99 -17.96 -1.30
C THR A 15 -16.67 -18.36 -0.63
N TRP A 16 -15.52 -18.04 -1.23
CA TRP A 16 -14.22 -18.32 -0.64
C TRP A 16 -13.99 -17.56 0.66
N LEU A 17 -14.36 -16.28 0.70
CA LEU A 17 -14.14 -15.41 1.86
C LEU A 17 -15.13 -15.68 3.01
N SER A 18 -16.36 -16.12 2.72
CA SER A 18 -17.31 -16.53 3.75
C SER A 18 -16.85 -17.82 4.47
N HIS A 19 -16.19 -18.72 3.75
CA HIS A 19 -15.67 -19.98 4.31
C HIS A 19 -14.38 -19.77 5.11
N ALA A 20 -13.66 -18.67 4.89
CA ALA A 20 -12.43 -18.34 5.61
C ALA A 20 -12.62 -17.99 7.10
N LYS A 21 -13.83 -18.15 7.67
CA LYS A 21 -14.19 -17.88 9.09
C LYS A 21 -13.63 -16.54 9.59
N SER A 22 -13.19 -16.44 10.85
CA SER A 22 -12.55 -15.25 11.44
C SER A 22 -11.03 -15.23 11.29
N ILE A 23 -10.47 -16.04 10.38
CA ILE A 23 -9.02 -16.17 10.21
C ILE A 23 -8.46 -14.87 9.59
N PRO A 24 -7.28 -14.39 10.00
CA PRO A 24 -6.59 -13.30 9.32
C PRO A 24 -6.39 -13.59 7.83
N LEU A 25 -6.57 -12.59 6.98
CA LEU A 25 -6.42 -12.69 5.54
C LEU A 25 -5.14 -11.99 5.09
N SER A 26 -4.47 -12.56 4.10
CA SER A 26 -3.28 -11.95 3.49
C SER A 26 -3.42 -11.87 1.97
N PRO A 27 -4.30 -11.00 1.45
CA PRO A 27 -4.54 -10.89 0.02
C PRO A 27 -3.31 -10.38 -0.73
N HIS A 28 -3.09 -10.98 -1.90
CA HIS A 28 -2.15 -10.53 -2.90
C HIS A 28 -2.93 -10.06 -4.13
N LEU A 29 -2.97 -8.74 -4.36
CA LEU A 29 -3.80 -8.10 -5.38
C LEU A 29 -2.94 -7.62 -6.55
N LEU A 30 -2.94 -8.39 -7.64
CA LEU A 30 -2.32 -8.00 -8.90
C LEU A 30 -3.36 -7.31 -9.79
N LEU A 31 -3.28 -5.98 -9.88
CA LEU A 31 -4.25 -5.11 -10.54
C LEU A 31 -3.68 -4.46 -11.82
N SER A 32 -2.97 -5.26 -12.62
CA SER A 32 -2.43 -4.86 -13.92
C SER A 32 -3.50 -5.01 -15.01
N PHE A 33 -4.46 -4.08 -15.04
CA PHE A 33 -5.59 -4.14 -15.96
C PHE A 33 -5.61 -2.96 -16.92
N THR A 34 -6.03 -3.21 -18.16
CA THR A 34 -6.57 -2.14 -19.02
C THR A 34 -7.84 -1.55 -18.40
N ASN A 35 -8.26 -0.36 -18.84
CA ASN A 35 -9.49 0.27 -18.35
C ASN A 35 -10.74 -0.63 -18.48
N ALA A 36 -10.82 -1.46 -19.52
CA ALA A 36 -11.95 -2.37 -19.73
C ALA A 36 -11.93 -3.56 -18.76
N GLU A 37 -10.75 -4.17 -18.56
CA GLU A 37 -10.57 -5.28 -17.62
C GLU A 37 -10.77 -4.83 -16.17
N ALA A 38 -10.27 -3.64 -15.82
CA ALA A 38 -10.46 -3.05 -14.50
C ALA A 38 -11.94 -2.90 -14.15
N ARG A 39 -12.79 -2.54 -15.13
CA ARG A 39 -14.26 -2.46 -14.93
C ARG A 39 -14.89 -3.83 -14.66
N ARG A 40 -14.42 -4.89 -15.34
CA ARG A 40 -14.94 -6.25 -15.17
C ARG A 40 -14.45 -6.92 -13.89
N ALA A 41 -13.20 -6.66 -13.48
CA ALA A 41 -12.60 -7.23 -12.29
C ALA A 41 -13.03 -6.53 -10.99
N TRP A 42 -13.41 -5.24 -11.07
CA TRP A 42 -13.72 -4.45 -9.87
C TRP A 42 -14.80 -5.03 -8.95
N PRO A 43 -15.92 -5.61 -9.44
CA PRO A 43 -16.90 -6.24 -8.56
C PRO A 43 -16.28 -7.30 -7.62
N ALA A 44 -15.40 -8.14 -8.15
CA ALA A 44 -14.68 -9.15 -7.36
C ALA A 44 -13.71 -8.52 -6.35
N ILE A 45 -13.00 -7.45 -6.73
CA ILE A 45 -12.11 -6.70 -5.84
C ILE A 45 -12.90 -6.00 -4.73
N ALA A 46 -14.03 -5.39 -5.07
CA ALA A 46 -14.92 -4.71 -4.13
C ALA A 46 -15.53 -5.68 -3.12
N GLU A 47 -15.79 -6.92 -3.52
CA GLU A 47 -16.18 -7.99 -2.62
C GLU A 47 -15.04 -8.40 -1.69
N ALA A 48 -13.80 -8.54 -2.18
CA ALA A 48 -12.66 -8.81 -1.32
C ALA A 48 -12.43 -7.70 -0.28
N ILE A 49 -12.60 -6.44 -0.67
CA ILE A 49 -12.55 -5.24 0.18
C ILE A 49 -13.58 -5.31 1.32
N GLN A 50 -14.70 -6.02 1.18
CA GLN A 50 -15.67 -6.16 2.26
C GLN A 50 -15.09 -6.83 3.52
N TYR A 51 -14.01 -7.60 3.37
CA TYR A 51 -13.35 -8.34 4.45
C TYR A 51 -12.02 -7.69 4.88
N CYS A 52 -11.80 -6.41 4.54
CA CYS A 52 -10.53 -5.71 4.79
C CYS A 52 -10.19 -5.51 6.27
N ASP A 53 -11.17 -5.60 7.16
CA ASP A 53 -10.98 -5.57 8.61
C ASP A 53 -10.13 -6.73 9.14
N ARG A 54 -10.08 -7.82 8.38
CA ARG A 54 -9.30 -9.03 8.69
C ARG A 54 -7.95 -9.08 7.96
N TRP A 55 -7.63 -8.10 7.13
CA TRP A 55 -6.35 -8.09 6.41
C TRP A 55 -5.22 -7.85 7.40
N ASP A 56 -4.32 -8.82 7.54
CA ASP A 56 -3.11 -8.74 8.37
C ASP A 56 -1.89 -8.36 7.53
N ASN A 57 -1.80 -8.91 6.32
CA ASN A 57 -0.80 -8.51 5.33
C ASN A 57 -1.51 -8.16 4.02
N LEU A 58 -1.17 -7.04 3.42
CA LEU A 58 -1.68 -6.67 2.10
C LEU A 58 -0.49 -6.45 1.17
N THR A 59 -0.48 -7.17 0.05
CA THR A 59 0.42 -6.87 -1.07
C THR A 59 -0.42 -6.45 -2.26
N VAL A 60 -0.15 -5.27 -2.82
CA VAL A 60 -0.87 -4.73 -3.97
C VAL A 60 0.08 -4.24 -5.04
N LEU A 61 -0.11 -4.74 -6.26
CA LEU A 61 0.60 -4.31 -7.46
C LEU A 61 -0.43 -3.64 -8.37
N SER A 62 -0.37 -2.33 -8.54
CA SER A 62 -1.46 -1.59 -9.18
C SER A 62 -0.97 -0.28 -9.78
N PRO A 63 -1.57 0.21 -10.87
CA PRO A 63 -1.48 1.62 -11.23
C PRO A 63 -2.04 2.52 -10.13
N LEU A 64 -1.49 3.75 -10.01
CA LEU A 64 -1.90 4.74 -9.00
C LEU A 64 -3.41 5.00 -9.07
N GLY A 65 -3.94 5.18 -10.28
CA GLY A 65 -5.34 5.46 -10.54
C GLY A 65 -6.29 4.38 -10.00
N THR A 66 -5.90 3.11 -10.07
CA THR A 66 -6.67 1.98 -9.55
C THR A 66 -6.59 1.90 -8.03
N LEU A 67 -5.42 2.16 -7.45
CA LEU A 67 -5.21 2.11 -6.00
C LEU A 67 -6.07 3.16 -5.27
N ARG A 68 -6.34 4.31 -5.88
CA ARG A 68 -7.28 5.32 -5.34
C ARG A 68 -8.69 4.79 -5.06
N ARG A 69 -9.13 3.78 -5.80
CA ARG A 69 -10.46 3.19 -5.64
C ARG A 69 -10.59 2.40 -4.32
N PHE A 70 -9.49 2.24 -3.58
CA PHE A 70 -9.47 1.64 -2.24
C PHE A 70 -9.97 2.58 -1.13
N GLY A 71 -10.46 3.79 -1.44
CA GLY A 71 -10.96 4.72 -0.41
C GLY A 71 -11.96 4.11 0.60
N SER A 72 -12.71 3.08 0.21
CA SER A 72 -13.64 2.36 1.09
C SER A 72 -12.99 1.49 2.18
N VAL A 73 -11.67 1.23 2.13
CA VAL A 73 -10.95 0.53 3.22
C VAL A 73 -10.49 1.49 4.32
N ARG A 74 -10.52 2.81 4.09
CA ARG A 74 -10.06 3.82 5.05
C ARG A 74 -10.80 3.66 6.38
N GLY A 75 -10.04 3.61 7.48
CA GLY A 75 -10.60 3.43 8.82
C GLY A 75 -11.08 2.02 9.14
N ARG A 76 -10.85 1.03 8.28
CA ARG A 76 -11.26 -0.36 8.51
C ARG A 76 -10.10 -1.32 8.75
N LEU A 77 -8.87 -0.92 8.44
CA LEU A 77 -7.65 -1.75 8.45
C LEU A 77 -7.06 -1.95 9.86
N HIS A 78 -7.89 -2.35 10.82
CA HIS A 78 -7.49 -2.49 12.23
C HIS A 78 -6.52 -3.63 12.47
N SER A 79 -6.56 -4.67 11.64
CA SER A 79 -5.68 -5.84 11.75
C SER A 79 -4.40 -5.71 10.92
N LEU A 80 -4.30 -4.71 10.04
CA LEU A 80 -3.23 -4.64 9.05
C LEU A 80 -1.89 -4.37 9.73
N HIS A 81 -0.97 -5.34 9.62
CA HIS A 81 0.36 -5.32 10.18
C HIS A 81 1.46 -5.04 9.14
N ARG A 82 1.30 -5.57 7.92
CA ARG A 82 2.21 -5.35 6.78
C ARG A 82 1.47 -4.81 5.56
N LEU A 83 2.08 -3.84 4.90
CA LEU A 83 1.64 -3.31 3.62
C LEU A 83 2.82 -3.32 2.63
N SER A 84 2.63 -3.95 1.47
CA SER A 84 3.53 -3.87 0.33
C SER A 84 2.76 -3.27 -0.85
N ILE A 85 3.29 -2.19 -1.43
CA ILE A 85 2.72 -1.50 -2.59
C ILE A 85 3.78 -1.43 -3.68
N THR A 86 3.46 -1.99 -4.85
CA THR A 86 4.23 -1.78 -6.08
C THR A 86 3.39 -0.96 -7.05
N LEU A 87 3.92 0.18 -7.48
CA LEU A 87 3.27 0.97 -8.53
C LEU A 87 3.57 0.35 -9.89
N LEU A 88 2.51 0.07 -10.64
CA LEU A 88 2.64 -0.34 -12.04
C LEU A 88 2.45 0.87 -12.96
N PRO A 89 3.11 0.91 -14.12
CA PRO A 89 2.78 1.86 -15.17
C PRO A 89 1.28 1.73 -15.53
N GLY A 90 0.58 2.85 -15.69
CA GLY A 90 -0.83 2.80 -16.06
C GLY A 90 -1.57 4.13 -15.94
N PRO A 91 -2.88 4.12 -16.23
CA PRO A 91 -3.69 5.32 -16.29
C PRO A 91 -3.81 6.03 -14.94
N GLY A 92 -3.81 7.37 -14.97
CA GLY A 92 -3.92 8.21 -13.77
C GLY A 92 -2.62 8.35 -12.99
N SER A 93 -1.47 8.35 -13.68
CA SER A 93 -0.14 8.62 -13.13
C SER A 93 0.09 10.11 -12.79
N ASP A 94 -0.96 10.86 -12.49
CA ASP A 94 -0.80 12.25 -12.08
C ASP A 94 -0.15 12.26 -10.69
N ASN A 95 1.13 12.66 -10.64
CA ASN A 95 1.97 12.63 -9.44
C ASN A 95 1.44 13.50 -8.28
N HIS A 96 0.38 14.28 -8.49
CA HIS A 96 -0.20 15.17 -7.48
C HIS A 96 -1.28 14.51 -6.61
N GLN A 97 -1.64 13.26 -6.88
CA GLN A 97 -2.75 12.59 -6.17
C GLN A 97 -2.26 11.78 -4.98
N ILE A 98 -2.99 11.91 -3.87
CA ILE A 98 -2.69 11.27 -2.59
C ILE A 98 -3.65 10.09 -2.37
N ILE A 99 -3.12 8.95 -1.94
CA ILE A 99 -3.85 7.78 -1.49
C ILE A 99 -3.92 7.80 0.03
N ASP A 100 -5.12 7.94 0.58
CA ASP A 100 -5.38 7.99 2.02
C ASP A 100 -6.08 6.73 2.56
N ALA A 101 -6.28 5.72 1.71
CA ALA A 101 -6.91 4.45 2.05
C ALA A 101 -6.25 3.76 3.26
N PHE A 102 -4.95 3.97 3.44
CA PHE A 102 -4.12 3.32 4.46
C PHE A 102 -3.77 4.22 5.65
N GLU A 103 -4.34 5.43 5.74
CA GLU A 103 -4.02 6.42 6.77
C GLU A 103 -4.34 5.92 8.19
N PHE A 104 -5.47 5.22 8.34
CA PHE A 104 -5.94 4.69 9.61
C PHE A 104 -5.76 3.17 9.68
N ALA A 105 -4.51 2.75 9.91
CA ALA A 105 -4.12 1.35 10.10
C ALA A 105 -3.29 1.21 11.39
N PRO A 106 -3.90 1.18 12.59
CA PRO A 106 -3.20 1.36 13.88
C PRO A 106 -2.18 0.25 14.23
N ARG A 107 -2.26 -0.90 13.56
CA ARG A 107 -1.34 -2.03 13.75
C ARG A 107 -0.25 -2.14 12.70
N LEU A 108 -0.22 -1.24 11.72
CA LEU A 108 0.78 -1.27 10.64
C LEU A 108 2.17 -1.05 11.24
N ARG A 109 3.09 -1.99 11.00
CA ARG A 109 4.49 -1.94 11.47
C ARG A 109 5.49 -2.09 10.33
N LYS A 110 5.11 -2.80 9.27
CA LYS A 110 6.00 -3.13 8.15
C LYS A 110 5.47 -2.52 6.86
N LEU A 111 6.31 -1.77 6.18
CA LEU A 111 5.98 -1.10 4.94
C LEU A 111 7.04 -1.38 3.88
N GLU A 112 6.58 -1.77 2.70
CA GLU A 112 7.41 -1.97 1.51
C GLU A 112 6.81 -1.16 0.37
N LEU A 113 7.62 -0.29 -0.22
CA LEU A 113 7.22 0.57 -1.34
C LEU A 113 8.15 0.31 -2.52
N SER A 114 7.57 -0.11 -3.66
CA SER A 114 8.28 -0.27 -4.93
C SER A 114 7.74 0.69 -5.95
N ASP A 115 8.59 1.55 -6.51
CA ASP A 115 8.21 2.52 -7.55
C ASP A 115 7.09 3.50 -7.10
N VAL A 116 6.95 3.70 -5.78
CA VAL A 116 5.95 4.60 -5.16
C VAL A 116 6.66 5.70 -4.37
N SER A 117 6.27 6.95 -4.61
CA SER A 117 6.71 8.06 -3.76
C SER A 117 5.95 8.07 -2.43
N PRO A 118 6.63 8.17 -1.27
CA PRO A 118 5.97 8.39 0.03
C PRO A 118 5.01 9.58 0.05
N LYS A 119 5.27 10.62 -0.76
CA LYS A 119 4.41 11.82 -0.84
C LYS A 119 3.02 11.53 -1.40
N GLN A 120 2.87 10.43 -2.14
CA GLN A 120 1.60 9.98 -2.70
C GLN A 120 0.76 9.19 -1.70
N LEU A 121 1.25 8.93 -0.48
CA LEU A 121 0.57 8.09 0.51
C LEU A 121 0.36 8.86 1.82
N ARG A 122 -0.84 8.73 2.41
CA ARG A 122 -1.05 8.99 3.84
C ARG A 122 -1.01 7.68 4.58
N LEU A 123 -0.06 7.57 5.49
CA LEU A 123 0.21 6.38 6.29
C LEU A 123 0.45 6.78 7.75
N PRO A 124 0.20 5.86 8.70
CA PRO A 124 0.54 6.07 10.10
C PRO A 124 2.06 5.89 10.29
N TRP A 125 2.85 6.84 9.80
CA TRP A 125 4.32 6.75 9.72
C TRP A 125 4.99 6.49 11.07
N GLN A 126 4.52 7.14 12.13
CA GLN A 126 5.16 7.12 13.46
C GLN A 126 5.24 5.74 14.10
N GLN A 127 4.36 4.81 13.74
CA GLN A 127 4.29 3.47 14.32
C GLN A 127 5.05 2.41 13.50
N LEU A 128 5.66 2.79 12.36
CA LEU A 128 6.42 1.85 11.54
C LEU A 128 7.74 1.47 12.23
N THR A 129 8.06 0.18 12.19
CA THR A 129 9.32 -0.38 12.73
C THR A 129 10.21 -0.94 11.64
N SER A 130 9.66 -1.27 10.47
CA SER A 130 10.39 -1.75 9.31
C SER A 130 9.91 -1.06 8.05
N MET A 131 10.85 -0.53 7.28
CA MET A 131 10.59 0.14 6.01
C MET A 131 11.57 -0.35 4.95
N GLU A 132 11.01 -0.69 3.79
CA GLU A 132 11.77 -1.05 2.60
C GLU A 132 11.34 -0.21 1.41
N PHE A 133 12.34 0.36 0.75
CA PHE A 133 12.20 1.09 -0.50
C PHE A 133 12.87 0.29 -1.62
N ILE A 134 12.07 -0.10 -2.61
CA ILE A 134 12.53 -0.80 -3.81
C ILE A 134 12.43 0.19 -4.97
N HIS A 135 13.55 0.41 -5.67
CA HIS A 135 13.63 1.36 -6.78
C HIS A 135 13.20 2.79 -6.41
N PHE A 136 13.71 3.31 -5.30
CA PHE A 136 13.41 4.68 -4.90
C PHE A 136 14.08 5.67 -5.87
N SER A 137 13.25 6.38 -6.64
CA SER A 137 13.71 7.31 -7.68
C SER A 137 13.56 8.79 -7.33
N ASP A 138 12.91 9.13 -6.21
CA ASP A 138 12.74 10.52 -5.78
C ASP A 138 14.08 11.14 -5.32
N ASP A 139 14.11 12.46 -5.19
CA ASP A 139 15.27 13.17 -4.67
C ASP A 139 15.55 12.87 -3.18
N LEU A 140 16.78 13.14 -2.74
CA LEU A 140 17.22 12.91 -1.36
C LEU A 140 16.44 13.74 -0.32
N LEU A 141 15.89 14.90 -0.70
CA LEU A 141 15.05 15.72 0.19
C LEU A 141 13.71 15.04 0.46
N SER A 142 13.17 14.33 -0.53
CA SER A 142 11.94 13.54 -0.43
C SER A 142 12.14 12.32 0.44
N LEU A 143 13.28 11.64 0.29
CA LEU A 143 13.68 10.55 1.18
C LEU A 143 13.81 11.05 2.62
N HIS A 144 14.52 12.16 2.82
CA HIS A 144 14.71 12.79 4.12
C HIS A 144 13.37 13.10 4.80
N SER A 145 12.45 13.73 4.06
CA SER A 145 11.11 14.06 4.55
C SER A 145 10.30 12.81 4.94
N ALA A 146 10.43 11.72 4.19
CA ALA A 146 9.74 10.46 4.46
C ALA A 146 10.28 9.72 5.70
N LEU A 147 11.58 9.85 5.97
CA LEU A 147 12.24 9.22 7.11
C LEU A 147 12.05 10.01 8.42
N GLN A 148 11.86 11.34 8.35
CA GLN A 148 11.69 12.21 9.52
C GLN A 148 10.65 11.72 10.56
N PRO A 149 9.44 11.25 10.18
CA PRO A 149 8.45 10.78 11.15
C PRO A 149 8.74 9.38 11.75
N LEU A 150 9.74 8.64 11.25
CA LEU A 150 9.98 7.22 11.57
C LEU A 150 10.79 7.01 12.85
N VAL A 151 10.34 7.60 13.95
CA VAL A 151 11.07 7.61 15.22
C VAL A 151 11.21 6.25 15.89
N HIS A 152 10.42 5.25 15.48
CA HIS A 152 10.46 3.87 16.03
C HIS A 152 11.06 2.85 15.06
N LEU A 153 11.69 3.32 13.98
CA LEU A 153 12.24 2.45 12.95
C LEU A 153 13.45 1.66 13.49
N THR A 154 13.38 0.34 13.38
CA THR A 154 14.47 -0.58 13.72
C THR A 154 15.16 -1.14 12.48
N SER A 155 14.42 -1.25 11.37
CA SER A 155 14.93 -1.75 10.09
C SER A 155 14.61 -0.80 8.94
N LEU A 156 15.63 -0.45 8.17
CA LEU A 156 15.55 0.38 6.97
C LEU A 156 16.35 -0.26 5.83
N SER A 157 15.68 -0.52 4.71
CA SER A 157 16.30 -0.96 3.47
C SER A 157 15.96 0.04 2.36
N ILE A 158 16.97 0.54 1.65
CA ILE A 158 16.80 1.50 0.58
C ILE A 158 17.58 1.01 -0.63
N LYS A 159 16.88 0.70 -1.72
CA LYS A 159 17.46 0.50 -3.05
C LYS A 159 17.18 1.74 -3.87
N TYR A 160 18.16 2.64 -3.92
CA TYR A 160 18.06 3.91 -4.60
C TYR A 160 18.36 3.75 -6.09
N THR A 161 17.54 4.36 -6.94
CA THR A 161 17.71 4.37 -8.40
C THR A 161 17.58 5.78 -8.99
N GLY A 162 17.43 6.79 -8.13
CA GLY A 162 17.27 8.19 -8.51
C GLY A 162 18.58 8.93 -8.79
N SER A 163 18.46 10.24 -9.02
CA SER A 163 19.60 11.13 -9.22
C SER A 163 20.19 11.58 -7.87
N THR A 164 21.49 11.39 -7.67
CA THR A 164 22.20 11.72 -6.41
C THR A 164 22.50 13.21 -6.25
N THR A 165 21.68 14.13 -6.76
CA THR A 165 21.91 15.57 -6.54
C THR A 165 21.75 15.90 -5.07
N TYR A 166 22.85 16.27 -4.43
CA TYR A 166 22.88 16.56 -3.00
C TYR A 166 22.27 17.92 -2.71
N PRO A 167 21.25 18.02 -1.84
CA PRO A 167 20.79 19.30 -1.33
C PRO A 167 21.89 19.97 -0.47
N PRO A 168 21.99 21.31 -0.47
CA PRO A 168 23.09 22.04 0.17
C PRO A 168 23.14 21.90 1.70
N SER A 169 22.03 21.54 2.35
CA SER A 169 22.00 21.22 3.78
C SER A 169 20.73 20.43 4.14
N LEU A 170 20.89 19.34 4.89
CA LEU A 170 19.80 18.58 5.52
C LEU A 170 20.11 18.41 7.00
N ASN A 171 19.10 18.57 7.85
CA ASN A 171 19.24 18.29 9.26
C ASN A 171 19.40 16.77 9.48
N PRO A 172 20.20 16.33 10.46
CA PRO A 172 20.29 14.91 10.80
C PRO A 172 18.91 14.33 11.16
N ILE A 173 18.62 13.13 10.67
CA ILE A 173 17.40 12.39 11.01
C ILE A 173 17.69 11.56 12.25
N ASN A 174 16.86 11.69 13.29
CA ASN A 174 16.99 10.89 14.49
C ASN A 174 16.31 9.51 14.31
N LEU A 175 17.10 8.51 13.96
CA LEU A 175 16.69 7.10 13.91
C LEU A 175 17.38 6.30 15.02
N ALA A 176 17.26 6.75 16.28
CA ALA A 176 17.98 6.19 17.43
C ALA A 176 17.75 4.69 17.68
N HIS A 177 16.66 4.12 17.17
CA HIS A 177 16.30 2.71 17.34
C HIS A 177 16.74 1.82 16.18
N LEU A 178 17.39 2.39 15.15
CA LEU A 178 17.78 1.65 13.95
C LEU A 178 18.90 0.66 14.26
N THR A 179 18.62 -0.62 14.05
CA THR A 179 19.57 -1.74 14.22
C THR A 179 20.02 -2.30 12.89
N ASP A 180 19.15 -2.26 11.89
CA ASP A 180 19.37 -2.85 10.57
C ASP A 180 19.25 -1.78 9.50
N LEU A 181 20.36 -1.48 8.82
CA LEU A 181 20.42 -0.51 7.74
C LEU A 181 21.04 -1.14 6.50
N VAL A 182 20.30 -1.11 5.39
CA VAL A 182 20.78 -1.47 4.06
C VAL A 182 20.55 -0.27 3.15
N ILE A 183 21.63 0.23 2.54
CA ILE A 183 21.57 1.27 1.53
C ILE A 183 22.32 0.74 0.31
N ASP A 184 21.58 0.58 -0.78
CA ASP A 184 22.08 0.23 -2.10
C ASP A 184 21.93 1.47 -2.99
N MET A 185 23.05 1.98 -3.49
CA MET A 185 23.16 3.20 -4.29
C MET A 185 23.91 2.85 -5.58
N PRO A 186 23.51 3.42 -6.73
CA PRO A 186 24.14 3.15 -8.02
C PRO A 186 25.56 3.74 -8.13
#